data_AF-A0A212SZ07-F1
#
_entry.id   AF-A0A212SZ07-F1
#
_cell.length_a   1.000
_cell.length_b   1.000
_cell.length_c   1.000
_cell.angle_alpha   90.00
_cell.angle_beta   90.00
_cell.angle_gamma   90.00
#
_symmetry.space_group_name_H-M   'P 1'
#
loop_
_entity.id
_entity.type
_entity.pdbx_description
1 polymer ?
#
loop_
_entity_poly.entity_id
_entity_poly.type
_entity_poly.pdbx_seq_one_letter_code
_entity_poly.pdbx_strand_id
1 'polypeptide(L)'
;MAVALEVVHRIEDGSRSITVPVARAGAVPLTRRGEVWRPVRHPSQRSIATWWWAATTGRHVGCRSMSVLAVAMLLDFDPSVTELTAWPAKIKWRARGRERSVVPDFFVRTAQGATLVVACPPASGPSPRWQRQQQVLRQACQEAGWELGMPRIPAPMALANLRWVSRYRHPRFGDQDVEQALKAAFRTPRVLEEGVRATGLPRLSTLPRLYHLLWRQELAMEWNRAMGPDSVISVSGRLPSAMRRPVQRDAA
;
A
#
# COMPACT_ATOMS: atom_id res chain seq x y z
N MET A 1 32.82 11.27 -4.43
CA MET A 1 32.70 10.56 -5.72
C MET A 1 31.32 9.96 -5.81
N ALA A 2 30.57 10.25 -6.88
CA ALA A 2 29.26 9.64 -7.11
C ALA A 2 29.42 8.12 -7.19
N VAL A 3 28.69 7.39 -6.34
CA VAL A 3 28.70 5.94 -6.39
C VAL A 3 27.79 5.53 -7.54
N ALA A 4 28.34 4.85 -8.56
CA ALA A 4 27.53 4.31 -9.64
C ALA A 4 26.50 3.33 -9.06
N LEU A 5 25.21 3.66 -9.25
CA LEU A 5 24.09 2.84 -8.80
C LEU A 5 23.56 2.02 -9.97
N GLU A 6 23.23 0.76 -9.68
CA GLU A 6 22.64 -0.16 -10.64
C GLU A 6 21.32 -0.71 -10.12
N VAL A 7 20.38 -0.97 -11.02
CA VAL A 7 19.13 -1.66 -10.73
C VAL A 7 19.17 -3.05 -11.34
N VAL A 8 18.95 -4.06 -10.51
CA VAL A 8 18.70 -5.43 -10.95
C VAL A 8 17.20 -5.70 -10.90
N HIS A 9 16.61 -6.09 -12.02
CA HIS A 9 15.20 -6.46 -12.12
C HIS A 9 15.03 -7.69 -13.02
N ARG A 10 13.88 -8.37 -12.93
CA ARG A 10 13.56 -9.45 -13.87
C ARG A 10 13.05 -8.88 -15.20
N ILE A 11 13.30 -9.60 -16.29
CA ILE A 11 12.59 -9.33 -17.56
C ILE A 11 11.11 -9.78 -17.46
N GLU A 12 10.32 -9.46 -18.48
CA GLU A 12 8.85 -9.56 -18.44
C GLU A 12 8.31 -10.95 -18.16
N ASP A 13 8.86 -11.95 -18.87
CA ASP A 13 8.54 -13.37 -18.69
C ASP A 13 9.05 -13.93 -17.35
N GLY A 14 9.79 -13.13 -16.59
CA GLY A 14 10.41 -13.53 -15.34
C GLY A 14 11.49 -14.60 -15.50
N SER A 15 12.07 -14.86 -16.67
CA SER A 15 13.03 -15.96 -16.87
C SER A 15 14.43 -15.63 -16.35
N ARG A 16 14.90 -14.37 -16.50
CA ARG A 16 16.22 -13.93 -16.04
C ARG A 16 16.21 -12.55 -15.38
N SER A 17 17.27 -12.26 -14.62
CA SER A 17 17.54 -10.92 -14.10
C SER A 17 18.47 -10.16 -15.04
N ILE A 18 18.23 -8.87 -15.21
CA ILE A 18 19.11 -7.95 -15.93
C ILE A 18 19.53 -6.81 -15.01
N THR A 19 20.73 -6.28 -15.25
CA THR A 19 21.29 -5.14 -14.53
C THR A 19 21.36 -3.96 -15.48
N VAL A 20 20.85 -2.82 -15.04
CA VAL A 20 20.91 -1.55 -15.79
C VAL A 20 21.41 -0.44 -14.88
N PRO A 21 22.09 0.59 -15.42
CA PRO A 21 22.35 1.82 -14.67
C PRO A 21 21.03 2.44 -14.19
N VAL A 22 21.01 3.01 -12.98
CA VAL A 22 19.78 3.61 -12.42
C VAL A 22 19.18 4.68 -13.33
N ALA A 23 20.01 5.51 -13.97
CA ALA A 23 19.54 6.52 -14.92
C ALA A 23 18.71 5.97 -16.10
N ARG A 24 18.85 4.68 -16.44
CA ARG A 24 18.03 4.01 -17.46
C ARG A 24 16.85 3.24 -16.88
N ALA A 25 16.81 3.03 -15.56
CA ALA A 25 15.77 2.27 -14.89
C ALA A 25 14.42 3.00 -14.89
N GLY A 26 14.40 4.33 -15.02
CA GLY A 26 13.18 5.14 -15.09
C GLY A 26 12.16 4.69 -16.15
N ALA A 27 12.65 4.20 -17.29
CA ALA A 27 11.82 3.70 -18.39
C ALA A 27 11.36 2.24 -18.20
N VAL A 28 11.87 1.54 -17.20
CA VAL A 28 11.50 0.13 -16.94
C VAL A 28 10.19 0.10 -16.15
N PRO A 29 9.17 -0.66 -16.59
CA PRO A 29 7.90 -0.80 -15.86
C PRO A 29 8.06 -1.76 -14.67
N LEU A 30 8.81 -1.35 -13.64
CA LEU A 30 9.16 -2.18 -12.48
C LEU A 30 7.93 -2.69 -11.72
N THR A 31 6.84 -1.94 -11.70
CA THR A 31 5.54 -2.34 -11.11
C THR A 31 4.86 -3.50 -11.85
N ARG A 32 5.41 -3.95 -12.98
CA ARG A 32 4.95 -5.11 -13.74
C ARG A 32 6.00 -6.22 -13.83
N ARG A 33 7.12 -6.10 -13.10
CA ARG A 33 8.18 -7.11 -13.09
C ARG A 33 8.01 -8.07 -11.92
N GLY A 34 8.49 -9.31 -12.11
CA GLY A 34 8.53 -10.31 -11.05
C GLY A 34 9.55 -9.98 -9.96
N GLU A 35 9.36 -10.61 -8.80
CA GLU A 35 10.19 -10.39 -7.62
C GLU A 35 11.64 -10.84 -7.83
N VAL A 36 12.62 -9.99 -7.45
CA VAL A 36 14.06 -10.34 -7.46
C VAL A 36 14.54 -10.88 -6.12
N TRP A 37 13.70 -10.81 -5.10
CA TRP A 37 14.02 -11.24 -3.75
C TRP A 37 12.73 -11.61 -3.00
N ARG A 38 12.84 -12.58 -2.09
CA ARG A 38 11.80 -12.96 -1.14
C ARG A 38 12.44 -13.16 0.24
N PRO A 39 11.74 -12.81 1.34
CA PRO A 39 12.19 -13.16 2.67
C PRO A 39 12.24 -14.69 2.82
N VAL A 40 13.38 -15.20 3.28
CA VAL A 40 13.53 -16.61 3.66
C VAL A 40 13.22 -16.74 5.14
N ARG A 41 12.42 -17.74 5.52
CA ARG A 41 12.12 -18.02 6.94
C ARG A 41 13.42 -18.37 7.66
N HIS A 42 13.79 -17.58 8.67
CA HIS A 42 14.92 -17.88 9.53
C HIS A 42 14.41 -18.35 10.91
N PRO A 43 14.89 -19.46 11.48
CA PRO A 43 14.37 -20.02 12.74
C PRO A 43 14.35 -19.04 13.92
N SER A 44 15.30 -18.11 13.99
CA SER A 44 15.38 -17.09 15.04
C SER A 44 14.62 -15.79 14.76
N GLN A 45 14.01 -15.64 13.58
CA GLN A 45 13.25 -14.44 13.22
C GLN A 45 11.77 -14.61 13.57
N ARG A 46 11.24 -13.65 14.34
CA ARG A 46 9.82 -13.64 14.74
C ARG A 46 8.88 -13.03 13.69
N SER A 47 9.41 -12.46 12.61
CA SER A 47 8.58 -11.84 11.56
C SER A 47 7.98 -12.89 10.64
N ILE A 48 6.65 -12.95 10.59
CA ILE A 48 5.90 -13.78 9.65
C ILE A 48 5.90 -13.08 8.29
N ALA A 49 6.58 -13.68 7.30
CA ALA A 49 6.38 -13.31 5.91
C ALA A 49 4.95 -13.72 5.50
N THR A 50 4.22 -12.79 4.90
CA THR A 50 2.80 -12.93 4.58
C THR A 50 2.50 -12.29 3.23
N TRP A 51 1.28 -12.49 2.72
CA TRP A 51 0.84 -11.99 1.43
C TRP A 51 -0.42 -11.14 1.59
N TRP A 52 -0.45 -10.00 0.90
CA TRP A 52 -1.62 -9.14 0.79
C TRP A 52 -2.24 -9.33 -0.60
N TRP A 53 -3.48 -9.81 -0.68
CA TRP A 53 -4.24 -9.71 -1.94
C TRP A 53 -4.70 -8.26 -2.11
N ALA A 54 -4.15 -7.56 -3.10
CA ALA A 54 -4.43 -6.16 -3.40
C ALA A 54 -5.67 -6.05 -4.30
N ALA A 55 -6.69 -5.34 -3.85
CA ALA A 55 -7.90 -5.09 -4.65
C ALA A 55 -7.59 -4.24 -5.89
N THR A 56 -6.64 -3.31 -5.79
CA THR A 56 -6.23 -2.42 -6.89
C THR A 56 -5.66 -3.17 -8.08
N THR A 57 -4.91 -4.27 -7.85
CA THR A 57 -4.25 -5.02 -8.93
C THR A 57 -4.81 -6.42 -9.14
N GLY A 58 -5.66 -6.92 -8.25
CA GLY A 58 -6.15 -8.30 -8.24
C GLY A 58 -5.07 -9.35 -7.96
N ARG A 59 -3.89 -8.94 -7.44
CA ARG A 59 -2.71 -9.81 -7.27
C ARG A 59 -2.25 -9.85 -5.83
N HIS A 60 -1.46 -10.87 -5.49
CA HIS A 60 -0.79 -10.95 -4.21
C HIS A 60 0.49 -10.11 -4.20
N VAL A 61 0.69 -9.38 -3.11
CA VAL A 61 1.85 -8.52 -2.85
C VAL A 61 2.55 -9.03 -1.60
N GLY A 62 3.83 -9.38 -1.72
CA GLY A 62 4.62 -9.92 -0.61
C GLY A 62 4.86 -8.90 0.49
N CYS A 63 4.76 -9.35 1.75
CA CYS A 63 4.99 -8.53 2.94
C CYS A 63 5.93 -9.27 3.89
N ARG A 64 7.12 -8.72 4.16
CA ARG A 64 8.12 -9.35 5.04
C ARG A 64 7.80 -9.26 6.54
N SER A 65 6.78 -8.49 6.92
CA SER A 65 6.32 -8.34 8.30
C SER A 65 4.88 -7.83 8.35
N MET A 66 4.26 -7.88 9.53
CA MET A 66 2.93 -7.29 9.76
C MET A 66 2.91 -5.76 9.63
N SER A 67 4.03 -5.07 9.94
CA SER A 67 4.14 -3.62 9.70
C SER A 67 4.16 -3.29 8.21
N VAL A 68 4.84 -4.11 7.40
CA VAL A 68 4.86 -3.98 5.94
C VAL A 68 3.48 -4.31 5.34
N LEU A 69 2.76 -5.30 5.89
CA LEU A 69 1.37 -5.58 5.50
C LEU A 69 0.43 -4.40 5.76
N ALA A 70 0.60 -3.68 6.88
CA ALA A 70 -0.19 -2.49 7.16
C ALA A 70 0.05 -1.39 6.11
N VAL A 71 1.29 -1.26 5.61
CA VAL A 71 1.62 -0.33 4.51
C VAL A 71 1.01 -0.79 3.19
N ALA A 72 1.08 -2.09 2.84
CA ALA A 72 0.44 -2.62 1.64
C ALA A 72 -1.08 -2.35 1.64
N MET A 73 -1.74 -2.56 2.79
CA MET A 73 -3.17 -2.27 2.95
C MET A 73 -3.49 -0.77 2.78
N LEU A 74 -2.63 0.12 3.28
CA LEU A 74 -2.81 1.57 3.10
C LEU A 74 -2.61 2.00 1.64
N LEU A 75 -1.62 1.42 0.95
CA LEU A 75 -1.38 1.67 -0.48
C LEU A 75 -2.53 1.16 -1.34
N ASP A 76 -3.07 -0.02 -1.02
CA ASP A 76 -4.22 -0.61 -1.71
C ASP A 76 -5.54 0.15 -1.45
N PHE A 77 -5.63 0.83 -0.30
CA PHE A 77 -6.77 1.68 0.04
C PHE A 77 -6.72 3.05 -0.65
N ASP A 78 -5.55 3.51 -1.11
CA ASP A 78 -5.37 4.83 -1.72
C ASP A 78 -5.81 4.83 -3.20
N PRO A 79 -6.86 5.59 -3.58
CA PRO A 79 -7.39 5.60 -4.94
C PRO A 79 -6.42 6.23 -5.95
N SER A 80 -5.37 6.91 -5.49
CA SER A 80 -4.32 7.41 -6.38
C SER A 80 -3.34 6.31 -6.81
N VAL A 81 -3.34 5.14 -6.18
CA VAL A 81 -2.49 4.00 -6.55
C VAL A 81 -3.17 3.18 -7.63
N THR A 82 -2.44 2.93 -8.73
CA THR A 82 -2.93 2.14 -9.88
C THR A 82 -2.17 0.83 -10.05
N GLU A 83 -0.92 0.75 -9.61
CA GLU A 83 -0.14 -0.48 -9.57
C GLU A 83 0.63 -0.57 -8.25
N LEU A 84 0.73 -1.78 -7.69
CA LEU A 84 1.43 -2.08 -6.45
C LEU A 84 2.14 -3.44 -6.60
N THR A 85 3.46 -3.46 -6.43
CA THR A 85 4.26 -4.68 -6.53
C THR A 85 5.36 -4.70 -5.47
N ALA A 86 5.57 -5.87 -4.86
CA ALA A 86 6.63 -6.08 -3.89
C ALA A 86 7.93 -6.51 -4.58
N TRP A 87 9.06 -6.00 -4.08
CA TRP A 87 10.42 -6.45 -4.41
C TRP A 87 10.75 -6.66 -5.91
N PRO A 88 10.29 -5.82 -6.87
CA PRO A 88 10.58 -6.04 -8.29
C PRO A 88 12.02 -5.67 -8.69
N ALA A 89 12.73 -4.92 -7.83
CA ALA A 89 14.04 -4.38 -8.12
C ALA A 89 14.96 -4.39 -6.89
N LYS A 90 16.25 -4.61 -7.15
CA LYS A 90 17.34 -4.54 -6.18
C LYS A 90 18.31 -3.44 -6.63
N ILE A 91 18.52 -2.46 -5.78
CA ILE A 91 19.50 -1.39 -6.00
C ILE A 91 20.86 -1.88 -5.50
N LYS A 92 21.87 -1.84 -6.37
CA LYS A 92 23.26 -2.25 -6.10
C LYS A 92 24.20 -1.07 -6.17
N TRP A 93 25.24 -1.12 -5.34
CA TRP A 93 26.31 -0.14 -5.35
C TRP A 93 27.61 -0.70 -4.76
N ARG A 94 28.73 -0.04 -5.03
CA ARG A 94 30.01 -0.34 -4.37
C ARG A 94 30.29 0.65 -3.25
N ALA A 95 30.67 0.13 -2.07
CA ALA A 95 31.09 0.96 -0.94
C ALA A 95 32.29 0.31 -0.25
N ARG A 96 33.39 1.08 -0.10
CA ARG A 96 34.66 0.62 0.50
C ARG A 96 35.13 -0.72 -0.10
N GLY A 97 35.17 -0.80 -1.44
CA GLY A 97 35.59 -1.99 -2.18
C GLY A 97 34.63 -3.18 -2.15
N ARG A 98 33.47 -3.09 -1.47
CA ARG A 98 32.50 -4.18 -1.36
C ARG A 98 31.20 -3.87 -2.09
N GLU A 99 30.63 -4.86 -2.76
CA GLU A 99 29.26 -4.79 -3.26
C GLU A 99 28.27 -4.74 -2.10
N ARG A 100 27.28 -3.86 -2.24
CA ARG A 100 26.18 -3.66 -1.32
C ARG A 100 24.88 -3.58 -2.11
N SER A 101 23.79 -3.94 -1.47
CA SER A 101 22.47 -3.87 -2.09
C SER A 101 21.35 -3.58 -1.09
N VAL A 102 20.25 -3.08 -1.63
CA VAL A 102 18.98 -2.89 -0.93
C VAL A 102 17.84 -3.24 -1.87
N VAL A 103 16.79 -3.85 -1.32
CA VAL A 103 15.54 -4.14 -2.04
C VAL A 103 14.45 -3.32 -1.33
N PRO A 104 13.87 -2.29 -1.99
CA PRO A 104 12.70 -1.59 -1.47
C PRO A 104 11.53 -2.55 -1.30
N ASP A 105 10.66 -2.27 -0.34
CA ASP A 105 9.51 -3.15 -0.06
C ASP A 105 8.51 -3.11 -1.22
N PHE A 106 8.18 -1.92 -1.72
CA PHE A 106 7.20 -1.75 -2.80
C PHE A 106 7.66 -0.77 -3.88
N PHE A 107 7.25 -1.06 -5.11
CA PHE A 107 7.13 -0.07 -6.18
C PHE A 107 5.65 0.15 -6.45
N VAL A 108 5.27 1.42 -6.60
CA VAL A 108 3.90 1.86 -6.76
C VAL A 108 3.81 2.77 -7.98
N ARG A 109 2.80 2.56 -8.83
CA ARG A 109 2.43 3.50 -9.89
C ARG A 109 1.24 4.31 -9.41
N THR A 110 1.30 5.62 -9.58
CA THR A 110 0.16 6.50 -9.26
C THR A 110 -0.66 6.81 -10.51
N ALA A 111 -1.89 7.27 -10.32
CA ALA A 111 -2.78 7.72 -11.39
C ALA A 111 -2.19 8.89 -12.19
N GLN A 112 -1.32 9.69 -11.57
CA GLN A 112 -0.57 10.78 -12.24
C GLN A 112 0.64 10.28 -13.04
N GLY A 113 0.91 8.98 -13.05
CA GLY A 113 2.01 8.37 -13.79
C GLY A 113 3.35 8.32 -13.03
N ALA A 114 3.41 8.81 -11.79
CA ALA A 114 4.63 8.76 -10.99
C ALA A 114 4.93 7.34 -10.50
N THR A 115 6.22 7.01 -10.40
CA THR A 115 6.70 5.78 -9.76
C THR A 115 7.20 6.12 -8.37
N LEU A 116 6.57 5.56 -7.36
CA LEU A 116 6.91 5.71 -5.96
C LEU A 116 7.64 4.46 -5.46
N VAL A 117 8.80 4.66 -4.86
CA VAL A 117 9.60 3.61 -4.23
C VAL A 117 9.38 3.68 -2.72
N VAL A 118 8.79 2.65 -2.13
CA VAL A 118 8.47 2.63 -0.71
C VAL A 118 9.38 1.64 0.01
N ALA A 119 10.15 2.16 0.96
CA ALA A 119 10.99 1.36 1.84
C ALA A 119 10.47 1.51 3.28
N CYS A 120 9.96 0.43 3.86
CA CYS A 120 9.35 0.47 5.18
C CYS A 120 10.42 0.37 6.28
N PRO A 121 10.37 1.24 7.31
CA PRO A 121 11.32 1.14 8.41
C PRO A 121 11.23 -0.23 9.10
N PRO A 122 12.36 -0.77 9.58
CA PRO A 122 12.34 -1.99 10.37
C PRO A 122 11.57 -1.76 11.69
N ALA A 123 10.95 -2.81 12.22
CA ALA A 123 10.13 -2.72 13.44
C ALA A 123 10.95 -2.29 14.68
N SER A 124 12.25 -2.58 14.70
CA SER A 124 13.19 -2.16 15.75
C SER A 124 13.62 -0.68 15.62
N GLY A 125 13.11 0.04 14.62
CA GLY A 125 13.42 1.44 14.38
C GLY A 125 14.66 1.70 13.50
N PRO A 126 14.87 2.95 13.07
CA PRO A 126 15.94 3.33 12.14
C PRO A 126 17.33 3.04 12.71
N SER A 127 18.11 2.20 12.03
CA SER A 127 19.54 1.98 12.32
C SER A 127 20.44 2.82 11.41
N PRO A 128 21.74 3.01 11.72
CA PRO A 128 22.68 3.66 10.80
C PRO A 128 22.78 2.95 9.45
N ARG A 129 22.58 1.61 9.42
CA ARG A 129 22.50 0.84 8.18
C ARG A 129 21.27 1.24 7.37
N TRP A 130 20.11 1.32 8.02
CA TRP A 130 18.86 1.75 7.40
C TRP A 130 18.96 3.16 6.82
N GLN A 131 19.51 4.11 7.57
CA GLN A 131 19.69 5.50 7.12
C GLN A 131 20.58 5.59 5.87
N ARG A 132 21.68 4.82 5.82
CA ARG A 132 22.53 4.73 4.61
C ARG A 132 21.77 4.13 3.42
N GLN A 133 20.94 3.11 3.64
CA GLN A 133 20.11 2.55 2.59
C GLN A 133 19.09 3.57 2.08
N GLN A 134 18.47 4.36 2.96
CA GLN A 134 17.57 5.45 2.58
C GLN A 134 18.28 6.52 1.73
N GLN A 135 19.52 6.88 2.05
CA GLN A 135 20.31 7.82 1.24
C GLN A 135 20.55 7.28 -0.17
N VAL A 136 20.94 6.01 -0.29
CA VAL A 136 21.13 5.35 -1.59
C VAL A 136 19.82 5.29 -2.38
N LEU A 137 18.70 4.99 -1.72
CA LEU A 137 17.40 4.97 -2.36
C LEU A 137 16.97 6.36 -2.84
N ARG A 138 17.26 7.41 -2.07
CA ARG A 138 16.96 8.79 -2.48
C ARG A 138 17.74 9.18 -3.73
N GLN A 139 19.05 8.91 -3.74
CA GLN A 139 19.88 9.12 -4.92
C GLN A 139 19.37 8.30 -6.12
N ALA A 140 19.02 7.03 -5.89
CA ALA A 140 18.50 6.18 -6.96
C ALA A 140 17.18 6.71 -7.54
N CYS A 141 16.29 7.20 -6.69
CA CYS A 141 15.02 7.79 -7.11
C CYS A 141 15.26 9.06 -7.94
N GLN A 142 16.16 9.95 -7.49
CA GLN A 142 16.52 11.17 -8.23
C GLN A 142 17.09 10.84 -9.62
N GLU A 143 18.02 9.89 -9.73
CA GLU A 143 18.63 9.50 -11.00
C GLU A 143 17.64 8.83 -11.96
N ALA A 144 16.67 8.08 -11.45
CA ALA A 144 15.68 7.36 -12.26
C ALA A 144 14.38 8.15 -12.53
N GLY A 145 14.22 9.34 -11.96
CA GLY A 145 12.97 10.10 -12.01
C GLY A 145 11.82 9.45 -11.23
N TRP A 146 12.14 8.73 -10.15
CA TRP A 146 11.17 8.18 -9.20
C TRP A 146 11.05 9.05 -7.95
N GLU A 147 10.02 8.81 -7.15
CA GLU A 147 9.84 9.45 -5.85
C GLU A 147 10.15 8.46 -4.73
N LEU A 148 10.94 8.88 -3.73
CA LEU A 148 11.13 8.09 -2.51
C LEU A 148 9.98 8.35 -1.54
N GLY A 149 9.36 7.27 -1.09
CA GLY A 149 8.21 7.30 -0.21
C GLY A 149 8.50 6.77 1.19
N MET A 150 8.17 7.56 2.22
CA MET A 150 8.14 7.14 3.62
C MET A 150 6.70 6.83 4.08
N PRO A 151 6.39 5.60 4.51
CA PRO A 151 5.05 5.28 4.98
C PRO A 151 4.61 6.10 6.20
N ARG A 152 3.33 6.48 6.23
CA ARG A 152 2.66 7.13 7.35
C ARG A 152 1.57 6.21 7.88
N ILE A 153 1.78 5.69 9.09
CA ILE A 153 0.79 4.84 9.74
C ILE A 153 -0.23 5.73 10.48
N PRO A 154 -1.54 5.55 10.28
CA PRO A 154 -2.56 6.31 11.00
C PRO A 154 -2.61 5.89 12.49
N ALA A 155 -3.40 6.62 13.29
CA ALA A 155 -3.62 6.28 14.69
C ALA A 155 -4.12 4.82 14.84
N PRO A 156 -3.84 4.15 15.97
CA PRO A 156 -4.17 2.74 16.15
C PRO A 156 -5.63 2.38 15.87
N MET A 157 -6.58 3.23 16.26
CA MET A 157 -8.00 3.01 16.02
C MET A 157 -8.36 3.09 14.53
N ALA A 158 -7.87 4.11 13.83
CA ALA A 158 -8.05 4.22 12.38
C ALA A 158 -7.46 3.04 11.61
N LEU A 159 -6.28 2.55 12.04
CA LEU A 159 -5.69 1.34 11.47
C LEU A 159 -6.54 0.09 11.77
N ALA A 160 -7.11 -0.03 12.97
CA ALA A 160 -7.98 -1.15 13.33
C ALA A 160 -9.28 -1.16 12.50
N ASN A 161 -9.92 0.00 12.34
CA ASN A 161 -11.09 0.16 11.48
C ASN A 161 -10.76 -0.17 10.02
N LEU A 162 -9.62 0.30 9.50
CA LEU A 162 -9.18 -0.03 8.14
C LEU A 162 -8.92 -1.53 7.97
N ARG A 163 -8.33 -2.19 8.97
CA ARG A 163 -8.16 -3.66 8.98
C ARG A 163 -9.50 -4.39 8.93
N TRP A 164 -10.54 -3.88 9.59
CA TRP A 164 -11.87 -4.46 9.50
C TRP A 164 -12.46 -4.29 8.09
N VAL A 165 -12.50 -3.05 7.61
CA VAL A 165 -13.07 -2.68 6.32
C VAL A 165 -12.38 -3.40 5.17
N SER A 166 -11.06 -3.58 5.25
CA SER A 166 -10.28 -4.25 4.20
C SER A 166 -10.65 -5.72 4.00
N ARG A 167 -11.33 -6.37 4.95
CA ARG A 167 -11.89 -7.74 4.77
C ARG A 167 -12.94 -7.79 3.65
N TYR A 168 -13.53 -6.64 3.31
CA TYR A 168 -14.59 -6.48 2.33
C TYR A 168 -14.11 -5.82 1.03
N ARG A 169 -12.79 -5.74 0.80
CA ARG A 169 -12.21 -5.07 -0.37
C ARG A 169 -12.43 -5.78 -1.71
N HIS A 170 -12.70 -7.08 -1.69
CA HIS A 170 -12.83 -7.85 -2.92
C HIS A 170 -14.06 -7.43 -3.72
N PRO A 171 -14.00 -7.28 -5.06
CA PRO A 171 -15.14 -6.91 -5.90
C PRO A 171 -16.39 -7.82 -5.80
N ARG A 172 -16.28 -8.97 -5.12
CA ARG A 172 -17.39 -9.91 -4.90
C ARG A 172 -18.44 -9.34 -3.94
N PHE A 173 -18.05 -8.34 -3.15
CA PHE A 173 -18.95 -7.62 -2.26
C PHE A 173 -19.67 -6.48 -2.98
N GLY A 174 -19.33 -6.21 -4.24
CA GLY A 174 -20.04 -5.24 -5.06
C GLY A 174 -21.42 -5.75 -5.46
N ASP A 175 -22.41 -4.89 -5.35
CA ASP A 175 -23.81 -5.16 -5.68
C ASP A 175 -24.51 -3.84 -5.96
N GLN A 176 -24.78 -3.55 -7.22
CA GLN A 176 -25.18 -2.21 -7.65
C GLN A 176 -26.46 -1.72 -6.98
N ASP A 177 -27.46 -2.59 -6.81
CA ASP A 177 -28.76 -2.23 -6.24
C ASP A 177 -28.63 -1.96 -4.74
N VAL A 178 -27.90 -2.82 -4.02
CA VAL A 178 -27.64 -2.63 -2.58
C VAL A 178 -26.77 -1.39 -2.33
N GLU A 179 -25.77 -1.15 -3.17
CA GLU A 179 -24.90 0.03 -3.09
C GLU A 179 -25.69 1.33 -3.31
N GLN A 180 -26.61 1.36 -4.28
CA GLN A 180 -27.47 2.50 -4.52
C GLN A 180 -28.42 2.76 -3.34
N ALA A 181 -29.04 1.72 -2.79
CA ALA A 181 -29.89 1.82 -1.60
C ALA A 181 -29.11 2.37 -0.38
N LEU A 182 -27.89 1.89 -0.17
CA LEU A 182 -27.00 2.38 0.90
C LEU A 182 -26.63 3.85 0.70
N LYS A 183 -26.21 4.25 -0.51
CA LYS A 183 -25.89 5.66 -0.82
C LYS A 183 -27.09 6.58 -0.64
N ALA A 184 -28.29 6.12 -1.00
CA ALA A 184 -29.53 6.87 -0.75
C ALA A 184 -29.81 7.01 0.75
N ALA A 185 -29.67 5.93 1.53
CA ALA A 185 -29.90 5.93 2.97
C ALA A 185 -28.92 6.83 3.75
N PHE A 186 -27.68 6.99 3.27
CA PHE A 186 -26.63 7.80 3.88
C PHE A 186 -26.37 9.15 3.18
N ARG A 187 -27.31 9.59 2.33
CA ARG A 187 -27.24 10.93 1.68
C ARG A 187 -27.16 12.05 2.72
N THR A 188 -27.88 11.89 3.83
CA THR A 188 -27.69 12.64 5.07
C THR A 188 -26.92 11.78 6.07
N PRO A 189 -25.96 12.34 6.84
CA PRO A 189 -25.26 11.60 7.89
C PRO A 189 -26.24 10.90 8.83
N ARG A 190 -26.05 9.60 9.05
CA ARG A 190 -26.96 8.77 9.86
C ARG A 190 -26.19 7.66 10.56
N VAL A 191 -26.72 7.20 11.70
CA VAL A 191 -26.21 6.01 12.38
C VAL A 191 -26.24 4.80 11.45
N LEU A 192 -25.18 3.98 11.48
CA LEU A 192 -24.96 2.82 10.61
C LEU A 192 -26.17 1.87 10.65
N GLU A 193 -26.61 1.48 11.83
CA GLU A 193 -27.71 0.51 11.99
C GLU A 193 -29.05 1.07 11.47
N GLU A 194 -29.30 2.38 11.63
CA GLU A 194 -30.49 3.04 11.10
C GLU A 194 -30.46 3.15 9.57
N GLY A 195 -29.31 3.48 9.00
CA GLY A 195 -29.15 3.55 7.55
C GLY A 195 -29.28 2.18 6.89
N VAL A 196 -28.70 1.13 7.48
CA VAL A 196 -28.88 -0.25 7.02
C VAL A 196 -30.35 -0.64 7.07
N ARG A 197 -31.06 -0.36 8.17
CA ARG A 197 -32.51 -0.64 8.29
C ARG A 197 -33.34 0.11 7.26
N ALA A 198 -33.00 1.36 6.98
CA ALA A 198 -33.71 2.19 6.02
C ALA A 198 -33.59 1.72 4.56
N THR A 199 -32.62 0.84 4.25
CA THR A 199 -32.56 0.20 2.92
C THR A 199 -33.71 -0.78 2.68
N GLY A 200 -34.37 -1.27 3.73
CA GLY A 200 -35.38 -2.34 3.63
C GLY A 200 -34.81 -3.72 3.28
N LEU A 201 -33.49 -3.85 3.16
CA LEU A 201 -32.80 -5.08 2.75
C LEU A 201 -32.35 -5.91 3.97
N PRO A 202 -32.16 -7.23 3.81
CA PRO A 202 -31.65 -8.08 4.88
C PRO A 202 -30.29 -7.62 5.41
N ARG A 203 -30.20 -7.38 6.72
CA ARG A 203 -29.00 -6.83 7.37
C ARG A 203 -27.70 -7.58 7.02
N LEU A 204 -27.76 -8.92 6.99
CA LEU A 204 -26.58 -9.76 6.75
C LEU A 204 -26.08 -9.68 5.29
N SER A 205 -26.94 -9.37 4.33
CA SER A 205 -26.50 -9.11 2.95
C SER A 205 -26.02 -7.68 2.77
N THR A 206 -26.61 -6.70 3.47
CA THR A 206 -26.30 -5.27 3.35
C THR A 206 -24.98 -4.85 4.00
N LEU A 207 -24.66 -5.36 5.20
CA LEU A 207 -23.45 -4.93 5.95
C LEU A 207 -22.13 -5.13 5.18
N PRO A 208 -21.88 -6.29 4.54
CA PRO A 208 -20.68 -6.47 3.71
C PRO A 208 -20.53 -5.42 2.61
N ARG A 209 -21.64 -4.99 1.99
CA ARG A 209 -21.66 -3.95 0.93
C ARG A 209 -21.37 -2.57 1.51
N LEU A 210 -21.89 -2.27 2.70
CA LEU A 210 -21.55 -1.04 3.42
C LEU A 210 -20.05 -0.96 3.69
N TYR A 211 -19.44 -2.04 4.21
CA TYR A 211 -18.00 -2.08 4.43
C TYR A 211 -17.22 -2.02 3.11
N HIS A 212 -17.73 -2.63 2.04
CA HIS A 212 -17.13 -2.50 0.71
C HIS A 212 -17.13 -1.05 0.20
N LEU A 213 -18.21 -0.31 0.40
CA LEU A 213 -18.30 1.12 0.06
C LEU A 213 -17.38 1.98 0.93
N LEU A 214 -17.19 1.65 2.22
CA LEU A 214 -16.18 2.29 3.07
C LEU A 214 -14.75 2.02 2.54
N TRP A 215 -14.48 0.81 2.05
CA TRP A 215 -13.19 0.47 1.42
C TRP A 215 -12.96 1.29 0.14
N ARG A 216 -13.99 1.39 -0.71
CA ARG A 216 -13.96 2.20 -1.93
C ARG A 216 -14.01 3.71 -1.68
N GLN A 217 -14.09 4.13 -0.42
CA GLN A 217 -14.22 5.54 -0.02
C GLN A 217 -15.47 6.25 -0.57
N GLU A 218 -16.51 5.48 -0.88
CA GLU A 218 -17.81 5.99 -1.36
C GLU A 218 -18.81 6.20 -0.23
N LEU A 219 -18.50 5.64 0.94
CA LEU A 219 -19.04 6.04 2.21
C LEU A 219 -17.87 6.45 3.12
N ALA A 220 -18.18 7.22 4.15
CA ALA A 220 -17.23 7.72 5.12
C ALA A 220 -17.76 7.61 6.54
N MET A 221 -16.83 7.66 7.50
CA MET A 221 -17.08 7.65 8.93
C MET A 221 -15.92 8.34 9.66
N GLU A 222 -16.06 8.56 10.97
CA GLU A 222 -14.94 8.99 11.82
C GLU A 222 -14.01 7.80 12.12
N TRP A 223 -12.85 7.77 11.46
CA TRP A 223 -11.94 6.64 11.53
C TRP A 223 -11.20 6.52 12.88
N ASN A 224 -11.06 7.59 13.66
CA ASN A 224 -10.34 7.53 14.94
C ASN A 224 -11.22 7.06 16.12
N ARG A 225 -12.50 6.77 15.88
CA ARG A 225 -13.41 6.17 16.86
C ARG A 225 -13.68 4.73 16.49
N ALA A 226 -13.88 3.86 17.49
CA ALA A 226 -14.23 2.46 17.23
C ALA A 226 -15.50 2.39 16.37
N MET A 227 -15.39 1.72 15.23
CA MET A 227 -16.54 1.51 14.35
C MET A 227 -17.48 0.46 14.97
N GLY A 228 -18.77 0.75 14.95
CA GLY A 228 -19.82 -0.09 15.50
C GLY A 228 -21.21 0.33 15.02
N PRO A 229 -22.28 -0.29 15.54
CA PRO A 229 -23.66 -0.02 15.13
C PRO A 229 -24.07 1.46 15.22
N ASP A 230 -23.49 2.18 16.19
CA ASP A 230 -23.78 3.60 16.47
C ASP A 230 -22.89 4.57 15.67
N SER A 231 -22.02 4.07 14.80
CA SER A 231 -21.15 4.92 13.98
C SER A 231 -21.97 5.74 12.99
N VAL A 232 -21.69 7.03 12.90
CA VAL A 232 -22.31 7.90 11.89
C VAL A 232 -21.61 7.68 10.55
N ILE A 233 -22.40 7.33 9.54
CA ILE A 233 -21.98 7.10 8.17
C ILE A 233 -22.57 8.18 7.25
N SER A 234 -21.82 8.58 6.24
CA SER A 234 -22.22 9.56 5.23
C SER A 234 -21.59 9.25 3.87
N VAL A 235 -22.15 9.79 2.79
CA VAL A 235 -21.54 9.72 1.43
C VAL A 235 -20.26 10.56 1.29
N SER A 236 -20.01 11.45 2.24
CA SER A 236 -18.84 12.32 2.25
C SER A 236 -18.26 12.42 3.65
N GLY A 237 -16.94 12.31 3.79
CA GLY A 237 -16.27 12.50 5.07
C GLY A 237 -14.77 12.67 4.90
N ARG A 238 -14.09 13.01 5.99
CA ARG A 238 -12.65 13.25 5.97
C ARG A 238 -11.91 12.00 6.43
N LEU A 239 -11.06 11.48 5.55
CA LEU A 239 -10.03 10.52 5.97
C LEU A 239 -8.97 11.21 6.85
N PRO A 240 -8.45 10.52 7.88
CA PRO A 240 -7.22 10.92 8.56
C PRO A 240 -6.09 11.18 7.56
N SER A 241 -5.22 12.14 7.86
CA SER A 241 -4.18 12.56 6.90
C SER A 241 -3.27 11.41 6.44
N ALA A 242 -2.99 10.46 7.32
CA ALA A 242 -2.17 9.29 7.04
C ALA A 242 -2.91 8.20 6.23
N MET A 243 -4.24 8.23 6.19
CA MET A 243 -5.02 7.35 5.29
C MET A 243 -5.17 8.01 3.90
N ARG A 244 -5.33 9.33 3.84
CA ARG A 244 -5.44 10.09 2.58
C ARG A 244 -4.13 10.20 1.83
N ARG A 245 -3.01 10.29 2.57
CA ARG A 245 -1.65 10.35 2.04
C ARG A 245 -0.80 9.36 2.84
N PRO A 246 -0.89 8.06 2.51
CA PRO A 246 -0.23 6.99 3.26
C PRO A 246 1.28 6.99 3.09
N VAL A 247 1.80 7.79 2.18
CA VAL A 247 3.23 7.96 1.96
C VAL A 247 3.57 9.45 1.92
N GLN A 248 4.56 9.84 2.73
CA GLN A 248 5.23 11.12 2.59
C GLN A 248 6.29 10.99 1.50
N ARG A 249 6.15 11.80 0.45
CA ARG A 249 7.11 11.88 -0.65
C ARG A 249 8.20 12.88 -0.23
N ASP A 250 9.47 12.51 -0.39
CA ASP A 250 10.52 13.52 -0.37
C ASP A 250 10.37 14.34 -1.65
N ALA A 251 10.23 15.67 -1.53
CA ALA A 251 10.35 16.54 -2.69
C ALA A 251 11.78 16.39 -3.23
N ALA A 252 11.88 16.10 -4.53
CA ALA A 252 13.16 15.97 -5.23
C ALA A 252 13.95 17.28 -5.19
#